data_AF-A0A0G4IEM6-F1
#
_entry.id   AF-A0A0G4IEM6-F1
#
_cell.length_a   1.000
_cell.length_b   1.000
_cell.length_c   1.000
_cell.angle_alpha   90.00
_cell.angle_beta   90.00
_cell.angle_gamma   90.00
#
_symmetry.space_group_name_H-M   'P 1'
#
loop_
_entity.id
_entity.type
_entity.pdbx_description
1 polymer ?
#
loop_
_entity_poly.entity_id
_entity_poly.type
_entity_poly.pdbx_seq_one_letter_code
_entity_poly.pdbx_strand_id
1 'polypeptide(L)'
;MSGSSDASSRHSADQRVGSARRKKSKQSKKVDLTACPKFAGKKEIVNFASQWGEFSNVHLQRKHFQSTEEWRSNIIVALNKAGSDARAFRRDVRRWRWKRVNLEDIVEKMKQEYSSTLLAMQLAIQERVQVFPWLLDHRDWNGRVVIPSGVVLSFTKIDQRLEDLLLDSDDAEWEIADPAKVIMIINALTDDQRMKLINSLRSKLPGLRGQLDLRQIDYATLKKELE
;
A
#
# COMPACT_ATOMS: atom_id res chain seq x y z
N MET A 1 49.46 46.14 -74.75
CA MET A 1 48.55 46.88 -73.84
C MET A 1 48.72 46.33 -72.44
N SER A 2 49.13 47.21 -71.52
CA SER A 2 48.87 47.24 -70.07
C SER A 2 48.95 45.91 -69.30
N GLY A 3 49.79 45.71 -68.29
CA GLY A 3 50.54 46.62 -67.42
C GLY A 3 50.62 45.98 -66.03
N SER A 4 51.85 45.87 -65.52
CA SER A 4 52.31 46.11 -64.14
C SER A 4 51.42 45.71 -62.94
N SER A 5 51.97 44.94 -61.96
CA SER A 5 52.59 45.52 -60.74
C SER A 5 52.94 44.45 -59.69
N ASP A 6 54.12 44.63 -59.11
CA ASP A 6 54.73 43.96 -57.96
C ASP A 6 53.89 43.99 -56.66
N ALA A 7 54.11 43.01 -55.77
CA ALA A 7 54.75 43.26 -54.46
C ALA A 7 54.62 42.05 -53.50
N SER A 8 55.79 41.49 -53.16
CA SER A 8 56.28 41.20 -51.80
C SER A 8 55.31 40.83 -50.67
N SER A 9 55.52 39.70 -49.99
CA SER A 9 55.77 39.71 -48.54
C SER A 9 56.26 38.36 -48.01
N ARG A 10 57.33 38.40 -47.21
CA ARG A 10 57.87 37.33 -46.38
C ARG A 10 56.94 37.09 -45.18
N HIS A 11 56.91 35.89 -44.60
CA HIS A 11 57.02 35.66 -43.14
C HIS A 11 56.93 34.17 -42.78
N SER A 12 58.00 33.67 -42.17
CA SER A 12 58.00 32.47 -41.31
C SER A 12 57.17 32.72 -40.06
N ALA A 13 56.46 31.71 -39.55
CA ALA A 13 55.99 31.70 -38.16
C ALA A 13 55.89 30.28 -37.61
N ASP A 14 56.52 30.15 -36.45
CA ASP A 14 56.74 28.96 -35.64
C ASP A 14 55.48 28.28 -35.07
N GLN A 15 55.67 26.99 -34.85
CA GLN A 15 55.23 26.14 -33.73
C GLN A 15 54.12 26.69 -32.79
N ARG A 16 53.01 25.95 -32.71
CA ARG A 16 52.18 25.87 -31.49
C ARG A 16 52.16 24.45 -30.96
N VAL A 17 52.95 24.24 -29.92
CA VAL A 17 52.93 23.06 -29.05
C VAL A 17 51.55 22.98 -28.37
N GLY A 18 50.73 22.02 -28.80
CA GLY A 18 49.47 21.71 -28.16
C GLY A 18 49.69 21.10 -26.78
N SER A 19 49.52 21.91 -25.73
CA SER A 19 49.45 21.44 -24.34
C SER A 19 48.24 20.52 -24.17
N ALA A 20 48.47 19.21 -24.24
CA ALA A 20 47.50 18.19 -23.93
C ALA A 20 47.20 18.22 -22.42
N ARG A 21 46.22 19.04 -22.03
CA ARG A 21 45.66 19.09 -20.68
C ARG A 21 44.97 17.74 -20.40
N ARG A 22 45.71 16.77 -19.84
CA ARG A 22 45.16 15.51 -19.31
C ARG A 22 44.03 15.84 -18.32
N LYS A 23 42.78 15.63 -18.74
CA LYS A 23 41.62 15.66 -17.84
C LYS A 23 41.80 14.53 -16.83
N LYS A 24 42.04 14.89 -15.55
CA LYS A 24 41.95 13.92 -14.45
C LYS A 24 40.55 13.31 -14.47
N SER A 25 40.45 12.01 -14.68
CA SER A 25 39.21 11.26 -14.52
C SER A 25 38.76 11.41 -13.07
N LYS A 26 37.73 12.23 -12.81
CA LYS A 26 37.07 12.23 -11.50
C LYS A 26 36.52 10.82 -11.29
N GLN A 27 36.85 10.21 -10.17
CA GLN A 27 36.36 8.89 -9.78
C GLN A 27 34.84 9.00 -9.57
N SER A 28 34.06 8.18 -10.27
CA SER A 28 32.61 8.11 -10.09
C SER A 28 32.30 7.66 -8.66
N LYS A 29 31.47 8.41 -7.94
CA LYS A 29 31.09 8.08 -6.56
C LYS A 29 30.23 6.82 -6.61
N LYS A 30 30.76 5.71 -6.10
CA LYS A 30 30.00 4.46 -5.97
C LYS A 30 28.92 4.67 -4.91
N VAL A 31 27.65 4.48 -5.28
CA VAL A 31 26.54 4.51 -4.33
C VAL A 31 26.68 3.31 -3.38
N ASP A 32 26.63 3.56 -2.08
CA ASP A 32 26.61 2.50 -1.09
C ASP A 32 25.21 1.86 -1.06
N LEU A 33 25.09 0.73 -1.75
CA LEU A 33 23.83 -0.02 -1.83
C LEU A 33 23.59 -0.91 -0.62
N THR A 34 24.53 -0.98 0.34
CA THR A 34 24.33 -1.76 1.57
C THR A 34 23.34 -1.09 2.51
N ALA A 35 23.29 0.25 2.49
CA ALA A 35 22.32 1.07 3.21
C ALA A 35 20.96 1.21 2.47
N CYS A 36 20.79 0.54 1.33
CA CYS A 36 19.56 0.65 0.54
C CYS A 36 18.39 -0.07 1.26
N PRO A 37 17.27 0.62 1.56
CA PRO A 37 16.15 0.01 2.26
C PRO A 37 15.52 -1.10 1.42
N LYS A 38 15.08 -2.17 2.08
CA LYS A 38 14.38 -3.28 1.42
C LYS A 38 12.88 -3.07 1.46
N PHE A 39 12.23 -3.29 0.33
CA PHE A 39 10.77 -3.25 0.25
C PHE A 39 10.19 -4.58 0.76
N ALA A 40 9.46 -4.54 1.87
CA ALA A 40 8.88 -5.72 2.52
C ALA A 40 7.47 -6.07 2.03
N GLY A 41 6.71 -5.10 1.50
CA GLY A 41 5.34 -5.32 1.04
C GLY A 41 4.56 -4.03 0.88
N LYS A 42 3.38 -4.11 0.26
CA LYS A 42 2.54 -2.91 -0.01
C LYS A 42 2.06 -2.22 1.26
N LYS A 43 1.79 -2.96 2.34
CA LYS A 43 1.40 -2.40 3.65
C LYS A 43 2.51 -1.51 4.24
N GLU A 44 3.76 -1.91 4.04
CA GLU A 44 4.96 -1.18 4.51
C GLU A 44 5.37 0.00 3.62
N ILE A 45 4.57 0.35 2.61
CA ILE A 45 4.96 1.38 1.63
C ILE A 45 5.22 2.75 2.27
N VAL A 46 4.50 3.10 3.34
CA VAL A 46 4.70 4.37 4.05
C VAL A 46 6.05 4.40 4.74
N ASN A 47 6.38 3.33 5.49
CA ASN A 47 7.66 3.17 6.16
C ASN A 47 8.81 3.13 5.14
N PHE A 48 8.64 2.34 4.08
CA PHE A 48 9.61 2.24 2.99
C PHE A 48 9.84 3.59 2.30
N ALA A 49 8.79 4.36 2.02
CA ALA A 49 8.92 5.66 1.37
C ALA A 49 9.71 6.67 2.23
N SER A 50 9.52 6.62 3.56
CA SER A 50 10.32 7.41 4.50
C SER A 50 11.80 7.03 4.45
N GLN A 51 12.10 5.74 4.59
CA GLN A 51 13.47 5.21 4.53
C GLN A 51 14.14 5.49 3.17
N TRP A 52 13.37 5.39 2.08
CA TRP A 52 13.84 5.74 0.74
C TRP A 52 14.14 7.23 0.61
N GLY A 53 13.32 8.09 1.21
CA GLY A 53 13.57 9.53 1.30
C GLY A 53 14.90 9.85 1.98
N GLU A 54 15.17 9.24 3.13
CA GLU A 54 16.45 9.38 3.85
C GLU A 54 17.62 8.87 3.01
N PHE A 55 17.52 7.64 2.48
CA PHE A 55 18.55 7.05 1.64
C PHE A 55 18.84 7.90 0.41
N SER A 56 17.80 8.38 -0.28
CA SER A 56 17.96 9.18 -1.50
C SER A 56 18.58 10.55 -1.20
N ASN A 57 18.23 11.17 -0.08
CA ASN A 57 18.83 12.42 0.38
C ASN A 57 20.32 12.27 0.71
N VAL A 58 20.77 11.14 1.25
CA VAL A 58 22.19 10.94 1.56
C VAL A 58 22.97 10.47 0.33
N HIS A 59 22.45 9.47 -0.38
CA HIS A 59 23.22 8.69 -1.36
C HIS A 59 22.88 9.00 -2.82
N LEU A 60 21.70 9.57 -3.10
CA LEU A 60 21.21 9.80 -4.46
C LEU A 60 20.97 11.27 -4.81
N GLN A 61 21.53 12.24 -4.07
CA GLN A 61 21.44 13.65 -4.47
C GLN A 61 22.18 13.92 -5.80
N ARG A 62 21.52 14.60 -6.74
CA ARG A 62 22.04 14.89 -8.10
C ARG A 62 23.44 15.50 -8.11
N LYS A 63 23.77 16.36 -7.13
CA LYS A 63 25.08 17.04 -7.01
C LYS A 63 26.26 16.08 -6.82
N HIS A 64 26.01 14.84 -6.40
CA HIS A 64 27.05 13.83 -6.16
C HIS A 64 27.48 13.08 -7.43
N PHE A 65 26.85 13.33 -8.57
CA PHE A 65 27.05 12.59 -9.82
C PHE A 65 27.56 13.48 -10.95
N GLN A 66 28.38 12.93 -11.84
CA GLN A 66 29.05 13.68 -12.89
C GLN A 66 28.09 14.01 -14.04
N SER A 67 27.14 13.13 -14.32
CA SER A 67 26.13 13.32 -15.34
C SER A 67 24.73 13.00 -14.83
N THR A 68 23.73 13.54 -15.52
CA THR A 68 22.32 13.25 -15.23
C THR A 68 22.00 11.79 -15.55
N GLU A 69 22.67 11.21 -16.53
CA GLU A 69 22.47 9.81 -16.92
C GLU A 69 23.08 8.83 -15.89
N GLU A 70 24.28 9.12 -15.39
CA GLU A 70 24.90 8.36 -14.29
C GLU A 70 23.99 8.37 -13.06
N TRP A 71 23.50 9.54 -12.69
CA TRP A 71 22.56 9.71 -11.58
C TRP A 71 21.28 8.90 -11.76
N ARG A 72 20.63 9.02 -12.92
CA ARG A 72 19.40 8.27 -13.26
C ARG A 72 19.63 6.76 -13.21
N SER A 73 20.76 6.28 -13.75
CA SER A 73 21.13 4.87 -13.72
C SER A 73 21.26 4.36 -12.28
N ASN A 74 21.91 5.12 -11.41
CA ASN A 74 22.07 4.75 -10.00
C ASN A 74 20.74 4.69 -9.23
N ILE A 75 19.80 5.61 -9.49
CA ILE A 75 18.45 5.52 -8.91
C ILE A 75 17.76 4.21 -9.33
N ILE A 76 17.85 3.83 -10.61
CA ILE A 76 17.24 2.59 -11.12
C ILE A 76 17.88 1.35 -10.46
N VAL A 77 19.20 1.34 -10.31
CA VAL A 77 19.92 0.25 -9.63
C VAL A 77 19.48 0.14 -8.18
N ALA A 78 19.39 1.26 -7.45
CA ALA A 78 18.92 1.29 -6.07
C ALA A 78 17.47 0.80 -5.94
N LEU A 79 16.55 1.24 -6.81
CA LEU A 79 15.16 0.75 -6.83
C LEU A 79 15.09 -0.77 -7.08
N ASN A 80 15.89 -1.28 -8.02
CA ASN A 80 15.94 -2.73 -8.27
C ASN A 80 16.51 -3.51 -7.09
N LYS A 81 17.49 -2.93 -6.37
CA LYS A 81 18.07 -3.52 -5.17
C LYS A 81 17.07 -3.55 -4.01
N ALA A 82 16.37 -2.43 -3.79
CA ALA A 82 15.33 -2.30 -2.77
C ALA A 82 14.25 -3.36 -2.93
N GLY A 83 13.83 -3.62 -4.18
CA GLY A 83 12.85 -4.66 -4.49
C GLY A 83 13.45 -6.00 -4.88
N SER A 84 14.67 -6.37 -4.47
CA SER A 84 15.36 -7.60 -4.91
C SER A 84 14.55 -8.88 -4.68
N ASP A 85 13.83 -8.96 -3.56
CA ASP A 85 12.96 -10.09 -3.22
C ASP A 85 11.49 -9.85 -3.63
N ALA A 86 11.14 -8.62 -4.02
CA ALA A 86 9.78 -8.21 -4.38
C ALA A 86 9.61 -8.01 -5.90
N ARG A 87 9.31 -9.09 -6.63
CA ARG A 87 9.10 -9.03 -8.10
C ARG A 87 8.01 -8.03 -8.51
N ALA A 88 6.90 -7.99 -7.76
CA ALA A 88 5.79 -7.06 -8.01
C ALA A 88 6.25 -5.59 -7.90
N PHE A 89 7.05 -5.27 -6.89
CA PHE A 89 7.63 -3.92 -6.74
C PHE A 89 8.47 -3.53 -7.97
N ARG A 90 9.36 -4.41 -8.44
CA ARG A 90 10.19 -4.12 -9.63
C ARG A 90 9.35 -3.93 -10.89
N ARG A 91 8.25 -4.70 -11.04
CA ARG A 91 7.28 -4.52 -12.12
C ARG A 91 6.64 -3.14 -12.04
N ASP A 92 6.22 -2.72 -10.85
CA ASP A 92 5.53 -1.44 -10.65
C ASP A 92 6.48 -0.25 -10.85
N VAL A 93 7.75 -0.36 -10.46
CA VAL A 93 8.81 0.60 -10.82
C VAL A 93 8.93 0.74 -12.34
N ARG A 94 8.96 -0.37 -13.10
CA ARG A 94 9.02 -0.33 -14.57
C ARG A 94 7.77 0.33 -15.15
N ARG A 95 6.59 0.00 -14.62
CA ARG A 95 5.31 0.60 -15.02
C ARG A 95 5.32 2.12 -14.85
N TRP A 96 5.81 2.63 -13.72
CA TRP A 96 5.91 4.07 -13.48
C TRP A 96 6.94 4.76 -14.38
N ARG A 97 8.05 4.07 -14.70
CA ARG A 97 9.01 4.56 -15.71
C ARG A 97 8.40 4.65 -17.10
N TRP A 98 7.60 3.66 -17.51
CA TRP A 98 6.88 3.72 -18.80
C TRP A 98 5.88 4.87 -18.86
N LYS A 99 5.25 5.20 -17.72
CA LYS A 99 4.41 6.40 -17.57
C LYS A 99 5.20 7.72 -17.53
N ARG A 100 6.52 7.69 -17.74
CA ARG A 100 7.42 8.85 -17.72
C ARG A 100 7.39 9.67 -16.42
N VAL A 101 7.09 9.02 -15.28
CA VAL A 101 7.25 9.63 -13.96
C VAL A 101 8.74 9.87 -13.68
N ASN A 102 9.06 11.02 -13.07
CA ASN A 102 10.44 11.31 -12.66
C ASN A 102 10.93 10.23 -11.70
N LEU A 103 12.18 9.81 -11.85
CA LEU A 103 12.72 8.70 -11.04
C LEU A 103 12.69 8.99 -9.53
N GLU A 104 12.84 10.25 -9.13
CA GLU A 104 12.74 10.69 -7.74
C GLU A 104 11.33 10.50 -7.18
N ASP A 105 10.30 10.65 -8.02
CA ASP A 105 8.89 10.63 -7.61
C ASP A 105 8.27 9.21 -7.63
N ILE A 106 8.97 8.20 -8.19
CA ILE A 106 8.40 6.86 -8.37
C ILE A 106 7.91 6.27 -7.04
N VAL A 107 8.71 6.36 -5.98
CA VAL A 107 8.35 5.79 -4.68
C VAL A 107 7.17 6.52 -4.07
N GLU A 108 7.10 7.85 -4.21
CA GLU A 108 5.97 8.64 -3.74
C GLU A 108 4.69 8.29 -4.54
N LYS A 109 4.79 8.06 -5.86
CA LYS A 109 3.65 7.59 -6.66
C LYS A 109 3.19 6.19 -6.27
N MET A 110 4.13 5.29 -5.95
CA MET A 110 3.79 3.96 -5.45
C MET A 110 3.13 4.03 -4.07
N LYS A 111 3.61 4.90 -3.17
CA LYS A 111 2.97 5.18 -1.88
C LYS A 111 1.53 5.66 -2.07
N GLN A 112 1.31 6.66 -2.93
CA GLN A 112 -0.05 7.15 -3.21
C GLN A 112 -0.96 6.03 -3.72
N GLU A 113 -0.51 5.23 -4.70
CA GLU A 113 -1.32 4.13 -5.25
C GLU A 113 -1.61 3.05 -4.20
N TYR A 114 -0.59 2.55 -3.52
CA TYR A 114 -0.75 1.47 -2.55
C TYR A 114 -1.56 1.90 -1.32
N SER A 115 -1.34 3.12 -0.80
CA SER A 115 -2.15 3.67 0.28
C SER A 115 -3.60 3.88 -0.14
N SER A 116 -3.86 4.31 -1.38
CA SER A 116 -5.24 4.47 -1.89
C SER A 116 -5.94 3.13 -2.02
N THR A 117 -5.25 2.10 -2.53
CA THR A 117 -5.80 0.73 -2.60
C THR A 117 -6.09 0.19 -1.20
N LEU A 118 -5.17 0.37 -0.25
CA LEU A 118 -5.38 -0.08 1.13
C LEU A 118 -6.57 0.64 1.78
N LEU A 119 -6.70 1.94 1.59
CA LEU A 119 -7.83 2.71 2.10
C LEU A 119 -9.15 2.26 1.47
N ALA A 120 -9.19 2.04 0.16
CA ALA A 120 -10.39 1.54 -0.53
C ALA A 120 -10.82 0.17 0.01
N MET A 121 -9.86 -0.73 0.25
CA MET A 121 -10.12 -2.02 0.89
C MET A 121 -10.67 -1.85 2.32
N GLN A 122 -10.06 -0.99 3.14
CA GLN A 122 -10.53 -0.71 4.50
C GLN A 122 -11.95 -0.15 4.53
N LEU A 123 -12.26 0.79 3.64
CA LEU A 123 -13.60 1.36 3.52
C LEU A 123 -14.63 0.33 3.06
N ALA A 124 -14.26 -0.54 2.11
CA ALA A 124 -15.14 -1.63 1.65
C ALA A 124 -15.45 -2.62 2.79
N ILE A 125 -14.44 -2.99 3.58
CA ILE A 125 -14.62 -3.84 4.76
C ILE A 125 -15.49 -3.13 5.80
N GLN A 126 -15.25 -1.84 6.06
CA GLN A 126 -16.03 -1.06 7.01
C GLN A 126 -17.51 -0.95 6.60
N GLU A 127 -17.80 -0.71 5.32
CA GLU A 127 -19.18 -0.68 4.81
C GLU A 127 -19.88 -2.03 5.05
N ARG A 128 -19.18 -3.14 4.76
CA ARG A 128 -19.71 -4.49 4.98
C ARG A 128 -19.93 -4.82 6.45
N VAL A 129 -19.04 -4.39 7.35
CA VAL A 129 -19.21 -4.53 8.81
C VAL A 129 -20.43 -3.73 9.28
N GLN A 130 -20.66 -2.52 8.74
CA GLN A 130 -21.81 -1.68 9.11
C GLN A 130 -23.15 -2.29 8.69
N VAL A 131 -23.19 -2.95 7.53
CA VAL A 131 -24.41 -3.57 7.03
C VAL A 131 -24.55 -5.03 7.43
N PHE A 132 -23.59 -5.58 8.20
CA PHE A 132 -23.62 -6.97 8.63
C PHE A 132 -24.94 -7.27 9.38
N PRO A 133 -25.57 -8.44 9.12
CA PRO A 133 -25.13 -9.52 8.25
C PRO A 133 -25.78 -9.42 6.87
N TRP A 134 -26.18 -8.26 6.38
CA TRP A 134 -26.93 -8.13 5.14
C TRP A 134 -26.00 -8.02 3.93
N LEU A 135 -26.43 -8.59 2.80
CA LEU A 135 -25.64 -8.55 1.56
C LEU A 135 -25.74 -7.16 0.92
N LEU A 136 -24.61 -6.65 0.42
CA LEU A 136 -24.52 -5.32 -0.21
C LEU A 136 -25.26 -5.21 -1.56
N ASP A 137 -25.61 -6.33 -2.19
CA ASP A 137 -26.30 -6.39 -3.48
C ASP A 137 -27.81 -6.13 -3.37
N HIS A 138 -28.39 -6.27 -2.18
CA HIS A 138 -29.80 -5.97 -1.92
C HIS A 138 -29.97 -4.51 -1.53
N ARG A 139 -30.10 -3.63 -2.53
CA ARG A 139 -30.27 -2.19 -2.35
C ARG A 139 -31.66 -1.71 -2.76
N ASP A 140 -32.16 -0.67 -2.10
CA ASP A 140 -33.40 0.02 -2.47
C ASP A 140 -33.16 0.90 -3.71
N TRP A 141 -34.22 1.55 -4.17
CA TRP A 141 -34.18 2.49 -5.30
C TRP A 141 -33.26 3.70 -5.06
N ASN A 142 -32.86 3.97 -3.81
CA ASN A 142 -31.90 5.00 -3.42
C ASN A 142 -30.47 4.45 -3.27
N GLY A 143 -30.22 3.17 -3.57
CA GLY A 143 -28.93 2.54 -3.40
C GLY A 143 -28.57 2.22 -1.94
N ARG A 144 -29.51 2.28 -1.00
CA ARG A 144 -29.28 1.92 0.41
C ARG A 144 -29.49 0.42 0.59
N VAL A 145 -28.63 -0.22 1.39
CA VAL A 145 -28.81 -1.64 1.71
C VAL A 145 -30.14 -1.87 2.44
N VAL A 146 -30.93 -2.79 1.91
CA VAL A 146 -32.24 -3.16 2.45
C VAL A 146 -32.04 -4.21 3.52
N ILE A 147 -32.34 -3.83 4.76
CA ILE A 147 -32.41 -4.74 5.90
C ILE A 147 -33.81 -5.37 5.90
N PRO A 148 -33.96 -6.67 5.61
CA PRO A 148 -35.24 -7.35 5.63
C PRO A 148 -35.87 -7.31 7.03
N SER A 149 -37.06 -6.72 7.14
CA SER A 149 -37.84 -6.78 8.38
C SER A 149 -38.45 -8.18 8.56
N GLY A 150 -38.42 -8.70 9.79
CA GLY A 150 -39.05 -9.98 10.14
C GLY A 150 -38.27 -11.24 9.72
N VAL A 151 -37.06 -11.09 9.15
CA VAL A 151 -36.20 -12.24 8.85
C VAL A 151 -35.50 -12.70 10.13
N VAL A 152 -35.75 -13.96 10.50
CA VAL A 152 -35.02 -14.65 11.57
C VAL A 152 -33.74 -15.23 10.97
N LEU A 153 -32.59 -14.79 11.47
CA LEU A 153 -31.30 -15.26 11.00
C LEU A 153 -30.85 -16.49 11.81
N SER A 154 -30.69 -17.64 11.17
CA SER A 154 -30.09 -18.81 11.85
C SER A 154 -28.60 -18.59 12.10
N PHE A 155 -28.04 -19.22 13.13
CA PHE A 155 -26.60 -19.14 13.39
C PHE A 155 -25.79 -19.55 12.17
N THR A 156 -26.13 -20.66 11.51
CA THR A 156 -25.47 -21.11 10.29
C THR A 156 -25.42 -20.03 9.20
N LYS A 157 -26.49 -19.24 9.06
CA LYS A 157 -26.51 -18.15 8.07
C LYS A 157 -25.65 -16.96 8.50
N ILE A 158 -25.63 -16.65 9.79
CA ILE A 158 -24.78 -15.59 10.36
C ILE A 158 -23.30 -15.97 10.25
N ASP A 159 -22.97 -17.23 10.59
CA ASP A 159 -21.63 -17.80 10.56
C ASP A 159 -21.08 -17.82 9.14
N GLN A 160 -21.84 -18.34 8.16
CA GLN A 160 -21.45 -18.29 6.76
C GLN A 160 -21.19 -16.85 6.28
N ARG A 161 -22.04 -15.90 6.67
CA ARG A 161 -21.85 -14.50 6.27
C ARG A 161 -20.67 -13.83 6.97
N LEU A 162 -20.28 -14.32 8.14
CA LEU A 162 -19.07 -13.89 8.82
C LEU A 162 -17.83 -14.45 8.11
N GLU A 163 -17.87 -15.69 7.64
CA GLU A 163 -16.81 -16.28 6.80
C GLU A 163 -16.69 -15.56 5.46
N ASP A 164 -17.80 -15.26 4.77
CA ASP A 164 -17.81 -14.51 3.51
C ASP A 164 -17.21 -13.10 3.69
N LEU A 165 -17.39 -12.49 4.87
CA LEU A 165 -16.80 -11.19 5.23
C LEU A 165 -15.26 -11.28 5.38
N LEU A 166 -14.74 -12.43 5.82
CA LEU A 166 -13.31 -12.67 6.04
C LEU A 166 -12.59 -13.16 4.78
N LEU A 167 -13.24 -13.95 3.92
CA LEU A 167 -12.69 -14.49 2.68
C LEU A 167 -12.34 -13.41 1.64
N ASP A 168 -13.14 -12.35 1.52
CA ASP A 168 -12.86 -11.25 0.59
C ASP A 168 -11.68 -10.35 1.00
N SER A 169 -11.03 -10.66 2.13
CA SER A 169 -9.94 -9.88 2.70
C SER A 169 -8.53 -10.38 2.37
N ASP A 170 -8.36 -11.32 1.43
CA ASP A 170 -7.13 -12.07 1.05
C ASP A 170 -5.74 -11.35 1.08
N ASP A 171 -5.67 -10.02 1.16
CA ASP A 171 -4.43 -9.23 1.30
C ASP A 171 -4.30 -8.45 2.64
N ALA A 172 -5.36 -8.36 3.44
CA ALA A 172 -5.37 -7.77 4.76
C ALA A 172 -5.35 -8.90 5.79
N GLU A 173 -4.43 -8.85 6.76
CA GLU A 173 -4.57 -9.65 7.98
C GLU A 173 -5.68 -8.98 8.81
N TRP A 174 -6.89 -8.97 8.26
CA TRP A 174 -8.05 -8.36 8.88
C TRP A 174 -8.72 -9.43 9.71
N GLU A 175 -8.22 -9.59 10.92
CA GLU A 175 -8.88 -10.42 11.92
C GLU A 175 -9.92 -9.56 12.66
N ILE A 176 -11.20 -9.86 12.47
CA ILE A 176 -12.23 -9.35 13.38
C ILE A 176 -12.07 -10.13 14.67
N ALA A 177 -11.62 -9.46 15.74
CA ALA A 177 -11.47 -10.11 17.04
C ALA A 177 -12.79 -10.74 17.53
N ASP A 178 -12.72 -11.87 18.22
CA ASP A 178 -13.92 -12.59 18.69
C ASP A 178 -14.92 -11.73 19.49
N PRO A 179 -14.51 -10.79 20.37
CA PRO A 179 -15.44 -9.87 21.01
C PRO A 179 -16.20 -8.98 20.01
N ALA A 180 -15.55 -8.55 18.93
CA ALA A 180 -16.20 -7.78 17.87
C ALA A 180 -17.18 -8.65 17.08
N LYS A 181 -16.84 -9.92 16.79
CA LYS A 181 -17.78 -10.88 16.18
C LYS A 181 -19.04 -11.04 17.04
N VAL A 182 -18.89 -11.24 18.35
CA VAL A 182 -20.01 -11.36 19.30
C VAL A 182 -20.92 -10.13 19.25
N ILE A 183 -20.35 -8.92 19.32
CA ILE A 183 -21.11 -7.67 19.25
C ILE A 183 -21.86 -7.54 17.92
N MET A 184 -21.19 -7.84 16.80
CA MET A 184 -21.80 -7.80 15.46
C MET A 184 -22.99 -8.75 15.35
N ILE A 185 -22.85 -9.98 15.86
CA ILE A 185 -23.93 -10.99 15.84
C ILE A 185 -25.09 -10.55 16.73
N ILE A 186 -24.84 -10.08 17.95
CA ILE A 186 -25.91 -9.62 18.86
C ILE A 186 -26.69 -8.45 18.25
N ASN A 187 -26.01 -7.53 17.57
CA ASN A 187 -26.64 -6.41 16.89
C ASN A 187 -27.43 -6.83 15.65
N ALA A 188 -27.11 -7.98 15.06
CA ALA A 188 -27.83 -8.56 13.93
C ALA A 188 -29.13 -9.27 14.32
N LEU A 189 -29.23 -9.77 15.55
CA LEU A 189 -30.41 -10.50 16.02
C LEU A 189 -31.63 -9.58 16.10
N THR A 190 -32.80 -10.09 15.69
CA THR A 190 -34.08 -9.43 15.94
C THR A 190 -34.36 -9.34 17.44
N ASP A 191 -35.25 -8.44 17.87
CA ASP A 191 -35.62 -8.30 19.28
C ASP A 191 -36.16 -9.62 19.88
N ASP A 192 -36.92 -10.39 19.11
CA ASP A 192 -37.41 -11.72 19.51
C ASP A 192 -36.25 -12.72 19.68
N GLN A 193 -35.31 -12.76 18.73
CA GLN A 193 -34.13 -13.63 18.84
C GLN A 193 -33.25 -13.23 20.03
N ARG A 194 -33.04 -11.93 20.24
CA ARG A 194 -32.28 -11.41 21.37
C ARG A 194 -32.96 -11.75 22.70
N MET A 195 -34.29 -11.64 22.77
CA MET A 195 -35.05 -11.99 23.98
C MET A 195 -34.98 -13.49 24.27
N LYS A 196 -35.09 -14.35 23.24
CA LYS A 196 -34.91 -15.80 23.36
C LYS A 196 -33.51 -16.17 23.85
N LEU A 197 -32.47 -15.54 23.30
CA LEU A 197 -31.09 -15.71 23.73
C LEU A 197 -30.90 -15.33 25.20
N ILE A 198 -31.40 -14.16 25.62
CA ILE A 198 -31.34 -13.70 27.02
C ILE A 198 -32.03 -14.69 27.96
N ASN A 199 -33.22 -15.17 27.60
CA ASN A 199 -33.99 -16.10 28.42
C ASN A 199 -33.28 -17.47 28.54
N SER A 200 -32.73 -17.97 27.43
CA SER A 200 -31.95 -19.22 27.43
C SER A 200 -30.72 -19.10 28.33
N LEU A 201 -29.92 -18.03 28.17
CA LEU A 201 -28.73 -17.78 28.98
C LEU A 201 -29.06 -17.63 30.48
N ARG A 202 -30.14 -16.92 30.82
CA ARG A 202 -30.59 -16.79 32.22
C ARG A 202 -30.99 -18.13 32.84
N SER A 203 -31.61 -19.02 32.05
CA SER A 203 -32.02 -20.35 32.53
C SER A 203 -30.83 -21.28 32.80
N LYS A 204 -29.76 -21.14 32.02
CA LYS A 204 -28.55 -21.98 32.11
C LYS A 204 -27.48 -21.42 33.05
N LEU A 205 -27.50 -20.11 33.33
CA LEU A 205 -26.56 -19.44 34.23
C LEU A 205 -27.30 -18.83 35.45
N PRO A 206 -27.75 -19.67 36.41
CA PRO A 206 -28.56 -19.22 37.55
C PRO A 206 -27.86 -18.25 38.52
N GLY A 207 -26.56 -17.96 38.33
CA GLY A 207 -25.79 -16.99 39.12
C GLY A 207 -25.84 -15.54 38.61
N LEU A 208 -26.34 -15.29 37.39
CA LEU A 208 -26.44 -13.95 36.81
C LEU A 208 -27.75 -13.26 37.22
N ARG A 209 -27.90 -12.96 38.53
CA ARG A 209 -29.01 -12.14 39.06
C ARG A 209 -28.90 -10.64 38.71
N GLY A 210 -27.83 -10.23 38.02
CA GLY A 210 -27.62 -8.86 37.53
C GLY A 210 -28.08 -8.63 36.08
N GLN A 211 -27.81 -7.43 35.56
CA GLN A 211 -28.01 -7.12 34.14
C GLN A 211 -27.06 -7.99 33.31
N LEU A 212 -27.61 -9.00 32.63
CA LEU A 212 -26.86 -9.85 31.70
C LEU A 212 -26.30 -8.96 30.58
N ASP A 213 -25.00 -8.74 30.61
CA ASP A 213 -24.30 -8.03 29.54
C ASP A 213 -23.94 -9.04 28.44
N LEU A 214 -24.76 -9.07 27.39
CA LEU A 214 -24.52 -9.92 26.23
C LEU A 214 -23.16 -9.65 25.58
N ARG A 215 -22.51 -8.50 25.83
CA ARG A 215 -21.18 -8.18 25.29
C ARG A 215 -20.04 -8.96 25.97
N GLN A 216 -20.32 -9.66 27.07
CA GLN A 216 -19.31 -10.41 27.85
C GLN A 216 -19.34 -11.91 27.57
N ILE A 217 -20.27 -12.41 26.74
CA ILE A 217 -20.29 -13.81 26.36
C ILE A 217 -19.20 -14.09 25.33
N ASP A 218 -18.55 -15.25 25.42
CA ASP A 218 -17.62 -15.68 24.39
C ASP A 218 -18.35 -16.20 23.14
N TYR A 219 -17.63 -16.24 22.03
CA TYR A 219 -18.16 -16.65 20.74
C TYR A 219 -18.65 -18.12 20.73
N ALA A 220 -17.99 -19.00 21.49
CA ALA A 220 -18.36 -20.42 21.58
C ALA A 220 -19.69 -20.62 22.31
N THR A 221 -19.95 -19.83 23.35
CA THR A 221 -21.21 -19.80 24.09
C THR A 221 -22.32 -19.24 23.23
N LEU A 222 -22.07 -18.13 22.52
CA LEU A 222 -23.04 -17.57 21.58
C LEU A 222 -23.44 -18.56 20.49
N LYS A 223 -22.47 -19.29 19.92
CA LYS A 223 -22.70 -20.35 18.93
C LYS A 223 -23.66 -21.41 19.44
N LYS A 224 -23.41 -21.98 20.62
CA LYS A 224 -24.26 -23.02 21.23
C LYS A 224 -25.69 -22.59 21.52
N GLU A 225 -25.94 -21.29 21.72
CA GLU A 225 -27.28 -20.78 22.04
C GLU A 225 -28.10 -20.43 20.79
N LEU A 226 -27.46 -20.27 19.64
CA LEU A 226 -28.12 -19.91 18.38
C LEU A 226 -28.20 -21.07 17.37
N GLU A 227 -27.52 -22.19 17.64
CA GLU A 227 -27.69 -23.51 16.98
C GLU A 227 -28.96 -24.23 17.47
#